data_AF-A0A351E810-F1
#
_entry.id   AF-A0A351E810-F1
#
_cell.length_a   1.000
_cell.length_b   1.000
_cell.length_c   1.000
_cell.angle_alpha   90.00
_cell.angle_beta   90.00
_cell.angle_gamma   90.00
#
_symmetry.space_group_name_H-M   'P 1'
#
loop_
_entity.id
_entity.type
_entity.pdbx_description
1 polymer ?
#
loop_
_entity_poly.entity_id
_entity_poly.type
_entity_poly.pdbx_seq_one_letter_code
_entity_poly.pdbx_strand_id
1 'polypeptide(L)'
;MAEPVVKVLDFEGPLDLLIHLIEKEKIDIYDIPIVTITDQYIAYLNSMAEPDLELASGFLVMAARLLQIKSRMLLPKLPDGGDGDEEDPRQALIDMVVELQRFKQVARKLAALQEEASQYQARKPYFAD
;
A
#
# COMPACT_ATOMS: atom_id res chain seq x y z
N MET A 1 22.72 -13.82 6.84
CA MET A 1 22.22 -13.19 5.60
C MET A 1 21.60 -11.87 6.01
N ALA A 2 22.13 -10.74 5.52
CA ALA A 2 21.56 -9.43 5.84
C ALA A 2 20.31 -9.21 4.97
N GLU A 3 19.18 -8.88 5.59
CA GLU A 3 17.99 -8.46 4.84
C GLU A 3 18.34 -7.18 4.05
N PRO A 4 18.03 -7.10 2.75
CA PRO A 4 18.33 -5.91 1.96
C PRO A 4 17.57 -4.72 2.54
N VAL A 5 18.28 -3.64 2.80
CA VAL A 5 17.70 -2.35 3.21
C VAL A 5 17.00 -1.77 1.98
N VAL A 6 15.71 -2.08 1.82
CA VAL A 6 14.87 -1.47 0.78
C VAL A 6 14.78 0.01 1.11
N LYS A 7 15.08 0.88 0.14
CA LYS A 7 14.94 2.32 0.31
C LYS A 7 13.51 2.69 -0.05
N VAL A 8 12.90 3.56 0.74
CA VAL A 8 11.57 4.17 0.51
C VAL A 8 11.37 4.71 -0.90
N LEU A 9 12.47 5.12 -1.53
CA LEU A 9 12.52 5.67 -2.87
C LEU A 9 12.08 4.67 -3.95
N ASP A 10 11.94 3.38 -3.62
CA ASP A 10 11.45 2.35 -4.54
C ASP A 10 9.92 2.14 -4.47
N PHE A 11 9.21 2.79 -3.54
CA PHE A 11 7.75 2.62 -3.39
C PHE A 11 6.97 3.81 -3.95
N GLU A 12 5.90 3.51 -4.67
CA GLU A 12 4.95 4.49 -5.23
C GLU A 12 3.93 4.96 -4.16
N GLY A 13 4.42 5.24 -2.94
CA GLY A 13 3.63 5.77 -1.82
C GLY A 13 3.31 4.76 -0.70
N PRO A 14 2.48 5.16 0.28
CA PRO A 14 2.30 4.42 1.53
C PRO A 14 1.49 3.13 1.39
N LEU A 15 0.52 3.09 0.47
CA LEU A 15 -0.25 1.87 0.19
C LEU A 15 0.61 0.81 -0.51
N ASP A 16 1.57 1.24 -1.33
CA ASP A 16 2.49 0.33 -2.01
C ASP A 16 3.44 -0.36 -1.02
N LEU A 17 3.96 0.41 -0.06
CA LEU A 17 4.69 -0.15 1.06
C LEU A 17 3.85 -1.16 1.86
N LEU A 18 2.56 -0.89 2.08
CA LEU A 18 1.67 -1.85 2.75
C LEU A 18 1.50 -3.14 1.95
N ILE A 19 1.27 -3.05 0.63
CA ILE A 19 1.21 -4.22 -0.25
C ILE A 19 2.49 -5.04 -0.14
N HIS A 20 3.65 -4.38 -0.19
CA HIS A 20 4.94 -5.04 -0.06
C HIS A 20 5.10 -5.78 1.27
N LEU A 21 4.71 -5.16 2.39
CA LEU A 21 4.78 -5.80 3.71
C LEU A 21 3.83 -7.00 3.82
N ILE A 22 2.61 -6.89 3.27
CA ILE A 22 1.62 -7.98 3.23
C ILE A 22 2.15 -9.16 2.40
N GLU A 23 2.74 -8.87 1.22
CA GLU A 23 3.34 -9.88 0.35
C GLU A 23 4.57 -10.55 0.99
N LYS A 24 5.44 -9.77 1.65
CA LYS A 24 6.65 -10.29 2.34
C LYS A 24 6.28 -11.31 3.42
N GLU A 25 5.25 -11.01 4.20
CA GLU A 25 4.80 -11.85 5.32
C GLU A 25 3.78 -12.93 4.91
N LYS A 26 3.41 -13.00 3.62
CA LYS A 26 2.39 -13.93 3.09
C LYS A 26 1.06 -13.83 3.85
N ILE A 27 0.68 -12.62 4.20
CA ILE A 27 -0.57 -12.30 4.89
C ILE A 27 -1.72 -12.31 3.88
N ASP A 28 -2.88 -12.81 4.28
CA ASP A 28 -4.12 -12.64 3.50
C ASP A 28 -4.55 -11.17 3.54
N ILE A 29 -4.74 -10.57 2.36
CA ILE A 29 -5.20 -9.18 2.21
C ILE A 29 -6.58 -8.93 2.84
N TYR A 30 -7.41 -9.97 2.99
CA TYR A 30 -8.72 -9.86 3.63
C TYR A 30 -8.66 -10.05 5.16
N ASP A 31 -7.55 -10.57 5.69
CA ASP A 31 -7.36 -10.78 7.12
C ASP A 31 -6.01 -10.20 7.59
N ILE A 32 -5.84 -8.89 7.40
CA ILE A 32 -4.61 -8.20 7.76
C ILE A 32 -4.50 -8.10 9.29
N PRO A 33 -3.43 -8.64 9.92
CA PRO A 33 -3.14 -8.46 11.33
C PRO A 33 -2.64 -7.03 11.56
N ILE A 34 -3.58 -6.12 11.88
CA ILE A 34 -3.30 -4.68 12.02
C ILE A 34 -2.18 -4.38 13.02
N VAL A 35 -2.09 -5.13 14.11
CA VAL A 35 -1.02 -4.96 15.12
C VAL A 35 0.35 -5.13 14.46
N THR A 36 0.56 -6.27 13.81
CA THR A 36 1.83 -6.65 13.18
C THR A 36 2.19 -5.72 12.02
N ILE A 37 1.24 -5.44 11.13
CA ILE A 37 1.51 -4.60 9.96
C ILE A 37 1.86 -3.16 10.36
N THR A 38 1.22 -2.63 11.40
CA THR A 38 1.49 -1.28 11.92
C THR A 38 2.90 -1.19 12.48
N ASP A 39 3.32 -2.20 13.25
CA ASP A 39 4.65 -2.22 13.87
C ASP A 39 5.76 -2.33 12.81
N GLN A 40 5.55 -3.15 11.78
CA GLN A 40 6.46 -3.24 10.63
C GLN A 40 6.52 -1.95 9.82
N TYR A 41 5.37 -1.32 9.56
CA TYR A 41 5.29 -0.06 8.84
C TYR A 41 6.08 1.04 9.55
N ILE A 42 5.89 1.19 10.87
CA ILE A 42 6.60 2.17 11.68
C ILE A 42 8.11 1.83 11.76
N ALA A 43 8.46 0.56 11.92
CA ALA A 43 9.86 0.13 11.93
C ALA A 43 10.56 0.48 10.61
N TYR A 44 9.87 0.26 9.48
CA TYR A 44 10.37 0.64 8.16
C TYR A 44 10.56 2.16 8.06
N LEU A 45 9.59 2.97 8.50
CA LEU A 45 9.73 4.43 8.55
C LEU A 45 10.91 4.91 9.39
N ASN A 46 11.13 4.30 10.56
CA ASN A 46 12.23 4.66 11.44
C ASN A 46 13.61 4.22 10.93
N SER A 47 13.67 3.21 10.05
CA SER A 47 14.92 2.74 9.45
C SER A 47 15.46 3.68 8.36
N MET A 48 14.68 4.70 7.98
CA MET A 48 15.02 5.67 6.95
C MET A 48 15.99 6.70 7.54
N ALA A 49 17.24 6.67 7.08
CA ALA A 49 18.34 7.45 7.65
C ALA A 49 18.20 8.97 7.49
N GLU A 50 17.39 9.46 6.55
CA GLU A 50 17.07 10.87 6.39
C GLU A 50 15.61 11.01 5.90
N PRO A 51 14.70 11.61 6.68
CA PRO A 51 13.35 11.88 6.21
C PRO A 51 13.43 13.03 5.21
N ASP A 52 13.28 12.73 3.93
CA ASP A 52 12.84 13.75 2.98
C ASP A 52 11.43 14.18 3.40
N LEU A 53 11.35 15.31 4.10
CA LEU A 53 10.15 15.77 4.80
C LEU A 53 8.98 16.01 3.83
N GLU A 54 9.27 16.34 2.57
CA GLU A 54 8.26 16.50 1.51
C GLU A 54 7.64 15.15 1.11
N LEU A 55 8.47 14.11 0.94
CA LEU A 55 8.01 12.77 0.61
C LEU A 55 7.30 12.07 1.79
N ALA A 56 7.68 12.41 3.03
CA ALA A 56 7.22 11.73 4.24
C ALA A 56 5.76 12.02 4.63
N SER A 57 5.16 13.11 4.13
CA SER A 57 3.82 13.54 4.58
C SER A 57 2.73 12.47 4.40
N GLY A 58 2.67 11.82 3.24
CA GLY A 58 1.71 10.74 2.96
C GLY A 58 1.94 9.49 3.81
N PHE A 59 3.20 9.18 4.10
CA PHE A 59 3.56 8.05 4.96
C PHE A 59 3.18 8.29 6.42
N LEU A 60 3.36 9.52 6.92
CA LEU A 60 2.95 9.90 8.28
C LEU A 60 1.43 9.84 8.44
N VAL A 61 0.67 10.27 7.42
CA VAL A 61 -0.81 10.15 7.43
C VAL A 61 -1.22 8.68 7.51
N MET A 62 -0.57 7.79 6.75
CA MET A 62 -0.86 6.35 6.82
C MET A 62 -0.46 5.76 8.17
N ALA A 63 0.69 6.13 8.73
CA ALA A 63 1.12 5.69 10.06
C ALA A 63 0.09 6.09 11.14
N ALA A 64 -0.39 7.32 11.10
CA ALA A 64 -1.44 7.80 12.01
C ALA A 64 -2.75 7.01 11.85
N ARG A 65 -3.15 6.70 10.61
CA ARG A 65 -4.33 5.88 10.32
C ARG A 65 -4.17 4.46 10.86
N LEU A 66 -3.03 3.81 10.65
CA LEU A 66 -2.74 2.47 11.18
C LEU A 66 -2.78 2.45 12.72
N LEU A 67 -2.16 3.44 13.37
CA LEU A 67 -2.21 3.59 14.82
C LEU A 67 -3.63 3.80 15.35
N GLN A 68 -4.45 4.58 14.63
CA GLN A 68 -5.86 4.77 14.98
C GLN A 68 -6.64 3.45 14.91
N ILE A 69 -6.47 2.68 13.83
CA ILE A 69 -7.12 1.37 13.68
C ILE A 69 -6.63 0.42 14.77
N LYS A 70 -5.32 0.33 15.01
CA LYS A 70 -4.73 -0.49 16.08
C LYS A 70 -5.32 -0.14 17.44
N SER A 71 -5.42 1.15 17.76
CA SER A 71 -6.01 1.63 19.02
C SER A 71 -7.46 1.19 19.16
N ARG A 72 -8.31 1.43 18.14
CA ARG A 72 -9.72 1.02 18.15
C ARG A 72 -9.90 -0.49 18.34
N MET A 73 -9.09 -1.30 17.65
CA MET A 73 -9.17 -2.76 17.73
C MET A 73 -8.75 -3.32 19.10
N LEU A 74 -7.91 -2.61 19.85
CA LEU A 74 -7.43 -3.04 21.16
C LEU A 74 -8.32 -2.56 22.31
N LEU A 75 -9.23 -1.62 22.07
CA LEU A 75 -10.11 -1.09 23.11
C LEU A 75 -11.20 -2.12 23.49
N PRO A 76 -11.52 -2.26 24.79
CA PRO A 76 -12.60 -3.13 25.22
C PRO A 76 -13.94 -2.58 24.73
N LYS A 77 -14.77 -3.47 24.16
CA LYS A 77 -16.15 -3.15 23.80
C LYS A 77 -16.94 -2.86 25.09
N LEU A 78 -17.59 -1.69 25.18
CA LEU A 78 -18.37 -1.35 26.37
C LEU A 78 -19.54 -2.33 26.51
N PRO A 79 -19.81 -2.86 27.72
CA PRO A 79 -20.81 -3.91 27.89
C PRO A 79 -22.27 -3.53 27.61
N ASP A 80 -22.62 -2.24 27.50
CA ASP A 80 -24.00 -1.82 27.20
C ASP A 80 -23.99 -0.46 26.50
N GLY A 81 -24.43 -0.41 25.24
CA GLY A 81 -24.57 0.86 24.53
C GLY A 81 -24.50 0.76 23.01
N GLY A 82 -25.29 -0.14 22.40
CA GLY A 82 -25.56 -0.13 20.97
C GLY A 82 -25.08 -1.39 20.28
N ASP A 83 -26.02 -2.29 20.02
CA ASP A 83 -25.93 -3.45 19.13
C ASP A 83 -25.91 -2.99 17.65
N GLY A 84 -25.11 -1.96 17.36
CA GLY A 84 -24.87 -1.50 16.00
C GLY A 84 -23.68 -2.27 15.46
N ASP A 85 -23.85 -2.89 14.29
CA ASP A 85 -22.76 -3.43 13.46
C ASP A 85 -21.63 -2.40 13.38
N GLU A 86 -20.67 -2.47 14.30
CA GLU A 86 -19.49 -1.64 14.26
C GLU A 86 -18.65 -2.20 13.12
N GLU A 87 -18.78 -1.56 11.96
CA GLU A 87 -18.07 -1.91 10.75
C GLU A 87 -16.59 -2.07 11.07
N ASP A 88 -16.00 -3.16 10.58
CA ASP A 88 -14.61 -3.49 10.90
C ASP A 88 -13.72 -2.27 10.61
N PRO A 89 -13.02 -1.70 11.61
CA PRO A 89 -12.26 -0.47 11.43
C PRO A 89 -11.14 -0.60 10.38
N ARG A 90 -10.79 -1.84 10.00
CA ARG A 90 -9.83 -2.11 8.92
C ARG A 90 -10.44 -2.21 7.52
N GLN A 91 -11.77 -2.29 7.38
CA GLN A 91 -12.44 -2.55 6.09
C GLN A 91 -12.02 -1.54 5.01
N ALA A 92 -12.13 -0.24 5.32
CA ALA A 92 -11.73 0.81 4.39
C ALA A 92 -10.24 0.79 4.02
N LEU A 93 -9.37 0.18 4.85
CA LEU A 93 -7.96 -0.03 4.49
C LEU A 93 -7.80 -1.22 3.54
N ILE A 94 -8.47 -2.33 3.83
CA ILE A 94 -8.50 -3.52 2.96
C ILE A 94 -8.94 -3.12 1.55
N ASP A 95 -10.06 -2.40 1.44
CA ASP A 95 -10.64 -2.01 0.14
C ASP A 95 -9.63 -1.21 -0.70
N MET A 96 -8.93 -0.25 -0.08
CA MET A 96 -7.90 0.54 -0.77
C MET A 96 -6.71 -0.31 -1.22
N VAL A 97 -6.26 -1.25 -0.38
CA VAL A 97 -5.13 -2.15 -0.70
C VAL A 97 -5.50 -3.08 -1.87
N VAL A 98 -6.69 -3.68 -1.82
CA VAL A 98 -7.23 -4.55 -2.88
C VAL A 98 -7.36 -3.78 -4.20
N GLU A 99 -7.93 -2.57 -4.16
CA GLU A 99 -8.16 -1.76 -5.34
C GLU A 99 -6.82 -1.32 -5.97
N LEU A 100 -5.85 -0.89 -5.17
CA LEU A 100 -4.53 -0.55 -5.67
C LEU A 100 -3.81 -1.76 -6.27
N GLN A 101 -3.91 -2.94 -5.63
CA GLN A 101 -3.33 -4.17 -6.16
C GLN A 101 -3.94 -4.51 -7.53
N ARG A 102 -5.25 -4.34 -7.70
CA ARG A 102 -5.94 -4.51 -8.99
C ARG A 102 -5.42 -3.53 -10.04
N PHE A 103 -5.30 -2.24 -9.70
CA PHE A 103 -4.74 -1.24 -10.61
C PHE A 103 -3.30 -1.58 -11.01
N LYS A 104 -2.46 -2.01 -10.06
CA LYS A 104 -1.09 -2.44 -10.34
C LYS A 104 -1.04 -3.63 -11.30
N GLN A 105 -1.94 -4.60 -11.16
CA GLN A 105 -2.04 -5.72 -12.11
C GLN A 105 -2.42 -5.24 -13.52
N VAL A 106 -3.38 -4.33 -13.63
CA VAL A 106 -3.78 -3.75 -14.93
C VAL A 106 -2.65 -2.92 -15.53
N ALA A 107 -1.98 -2.08 -14.74
CA ALA A 107 -0.84 -1.29 -15.16
C ALA A 107 0.30 -2.16 -15.70
N ARG A 108 0.62 -3.28 -15.02
CA ARG A 108 1.60 -4.26 -15.51
C ARG A 108 1.20 -4.86 -16.87
N LYS A 109 -0.09 -5.20 -17.05
CA LYS A 109 -0.59 -5.70 -18.35
C LYS A 109 -0.48 -4.64 -19.44
N LEU A 110 -0.82 -3.39 -19.14
CA LEU A 110 -0.70 -2.28 -20.08
C LEU A 110 0.76 -2.00 -20.45
N ALA A 111 1.67 -2.05 -19.48
CA ALA A 111 3.10 -1.90 -19.72
C ALA A 111 3.63 -2.99 -20.67
N ALA A 112 3.22 -4.24 -20.48
CA ALA A 112 3.59 -5.34 -21.38
C ALA A 112 3.05 -5.13 -22.82
N LEU A 113 1.80 -4.66 -22.94
CA LEU A 113 1.22 -4.32 -24.25
C LEU A 113 1.94 -3.14 -24.92
N GLN A 114 2.35 -2.14 -24.14
CA GLN A 114 3.13 -1.02 -24.63
C GLN A 114 4.50 -1.48 -25.12
N GLU A 115 5.16 -2.37 -24.39
CA GLU A 115 6.44 -2.97 -24.79
C GLU A 115 6.30 -3.74 -26.10
N GLU A 116 5.26 -4.55 -26.25
CA GLU A 116 4.95 -5.24 -27.51
C GLU A 116 4.67 -4.25 -28.65
N ALA A 117 3.84 -3.24 -28.40
CA ALA A 117 3.52 -2.21 -29.39
C ALA A 117 4.76 -1.41 -29.84
N SER A 118 5.72 -1.17 -28.94
CA SER A 118 6.95 -0.43 -29.25
C SER A 118 7.85 -1.14 -30.27
N GLN A 119 7.65 -2.44 -30.49
CA GLN A 119 8.37 -3.21 -31.51
C GLN A 119 7.85 -2.91 -32.93
N TYR A 120 6.67 -2.32 -33.06
CA TYR A 120 6.08 -1.93 -34.33
C TYR A 120 6.32 -0.44 -34.61
N GLN A 121 6.93 -0.12 -35.74
CA GLN A 121 7.08 1.27 -36.20
C GLN A 121 6.06 1.58 -37.29
N ALA A 122 5.21 2.58 -37.05
CA ALA A 122 4.32 3.11 -38.08
C ALA A 122 5.10 4.01 -39.05
N ARG A 123 4.93 3.80 -40.35
CA ARG A 123 5.47 4.69 -41.37
C ARG A 123 4.69 6.01 -41.37
N LYS A 124 5.37 7.16 -41.41
CA LYS A 124 4.69 8.45 -41.60
C LYS A 124 3.88 8.38 -42.91
N PRO A 125 2.57 8.69 -42.91
CA PRO A 125 1.75 8.59 -44.10
C PRO A 125 2.28 9.52 -45.20
N TYR A 126 2.28 9.03 -46.45
CA TYR A 126 2.88 9.70 -47.61
C TYR A 126 2.16 11.00 -48.01
N PHE A 127 1.02 11.31 -47.39
CA PHE A 127 0.17 12.47 -47.68
C PHE A 127 0.11 13.51 -46.55
N ALA A 128 1.05 13.46 -45.61
CA ALA A 128 1.16 14.47 -44.56
C ALA A 128 2.31 15.44 -44.88
N ASP A 129 1.97 16.51 -45.60
CA ASP A 129 2.77 17.74 -45.68
C ASP A 129 2.91 18.38 -44.29
#